data_AF-A0A401P947-F1
#
_entry.id   AF-A0A401P947-F1
#
_cell.length_a   1.000
_cell.length_b   1.000
_cell.length_c   1.000
_cell.angle_alpha   90.00
_cell.angle_beta   90.00
_cell.angle_gamma   90.00
#
_symmetry.space_group_name_H-M   'P 1'
#
loop_
_entity.id
_entity.type
_entity.pdbx_description
1 polymer ?
#
loop_
_entity_poly.entity_id
_entity_poly.type
_entity_poly.pdbx_seq_one_letter_code
_entity_poly.pdbx_strand_id
1 'polypeptide(L)'
;MMGFWSSQGCRLIESNRTHTACACSHLTNFAVLMAHREILYEDRMHKLLLSVITWVGIVISLVCLTICISTFCFLRGIQTDRNTIHKNLCINLFIAELIFLIGINKTQYQIVCPIIAGFLHFFFLAAFSWMCLEGVHLYLMLVEVFESEYSRKKYYYLCGYCFPALVVGISAAVDYRSYGTDKS
;
A
#
# COMPACT_ATOMS: atom_id res chain seq x y z
N MET A 1 -26.19 1.91 16.28
CA MET A 1 -26.01 2.53 17.61
C MET A 1 -24.52 2.76 17.80
N MET A 2 -24.07 4.01 17.82
CA MET A 2 -22.65 4.31 18.08
C MET A 2 -22.42 4.26 19.60
N GLY A 3 -21.63 3.28 20.06
CA GLY A 3 -21.18 3.23 21.45
C GLY A 3 -20.11 4.29 21.67
N PHE A 4 -20.31 5.15 22.67
CA PHE A 4 -19.33 6.15 23.08
C PHE A 4 -18.61 5.69 24.34
N TRP A 5 -17.33 6.03 24.46
CA TRP A 5 -16.57 5.76 25.66
C TRP A 5 -16.99 6.73 26.76
N SER A 6 -17.45 6.18 27.90
CA SER A 6 -17.80 6.96 29.09
C SER A 6 -16.81 6.68 30.21
N SER A 7 -16.23 7.73 30.78
CA SER A 7 -15.39 7.66 31.99
C SER A 7 -16.21 7.75 33.28
N GLN A 8 -17.55 7.79 33.19
CA GLN A 8 -18.40 7.96 34.35
C GLN A 8 -18.40 6.69 35.23
N GLY A 9 -18.17 6.90 36.52
CA GLY A 9 -18.24 5.82 37.51
C GLY A 9 -17.00 4.91 37.57
N CYS A 10 -15.95 5.15 36.79
CA CYS A 10 -14.68 4.45 36.97
C CYS A 10 -13.47 5.40 36.89
N ARG A 11 -12.55 5.28 37.85
CA ARG A 11 -11.35 6.10 37.95
C ARG A 11 -10.09 5.23 37.99
N LEU A 12 -9.04 5.72 37.33
CA LEU A 12 -7.70 5.17 37.43
C LEU A 12 -7.15 5.43 38.84
N ILE A 13 -6.66 4.39 39.52
CA ILE A 13 -6.00 4.51 40.84
C ILE A 13 -4.50 4.50 40.68
N GLU A 14 -3.99 3.48 39.99
CA GLU A 14 -2.55 3.30 39.79
C GLU A 14 -2.31 2.68 38.41
N SER A 15 -1.24 3.11 37.74
CA SER A 15 -0.82 2.52 36.48
C SER A 15 0.69 2.34 36.46
N ASN A 16 1.11 1.10 36.30
CA ASN A 16 2.49 0.70 36.09
C ASN A 16 2.64 0.05 34.71
N ARG A 17 3.87 -0.26 34.28
CA ARG A 17 4.15 -0.90 32.98
C ARG A 17 3.53 -2.30 32.84
N THR A 18 3.29 -2.98 33.95
CA THR A 18 2.80 -4.37 33.97
C THR A 18 1.33 -4.50 34.34
N HIS A 19 0.76 -3.50 35.02
CA HIS A 19 -0.61 -3.57 35.50
C HIS A 19 -1.20 -2.18 35.65
N THR A 20 -2.51 -2.09 35.46
CA THR A 20 -3.30 -0.89 35.67
C THR A 20 -4.43 -1.23 36.63
N ALA A 21 -4.49 -0.52 37.75
CA ALA A 21 -5.52 -0.67 38.78
C ALA A 21 -6.56 0.46 38.65
N CYS A 22 -7.83 0.06 38.50
CA CYS A 22 -8.96 0.97 38.40
C CYS A 22 -9.98 0.68 39.50
N ALA A 23 -10.66 1.73 39.98
CA ALA A 23 -11.78 1.61 40.91
C ALA A 23 -13.06 2.09 40.24
N CYS A 24 -14.05 1.21 40.15
CA CYS A 24 -15.36 1.53 39.58
C CYS A 24 -16.49 1.41 40.61
N SER A 25 -17.53 2.21 40.46
CA SER A 25 -18.72 2.26 41.33
C SER A 25 -19.89 1.43 40.81
N HIS A 26 -19.75 0.75 39.67
CA HIS A 26 -20.79 -0.07 39.07
C HIS A 26 -20.20 -1.29 38.36
N LEU A 27 -21.03 -2.33 38.15
CA LEU A 27 -20.64 -3.59 37.52
C LEU A 27 -21.09 -3.63 36.04
N THR A 28 -20.33 -2.97 35.17
CA THR A 28 -20.54 -2.98 33.70
C THR A 28 -19.29 -3.51 32.98
N ASN A 29 -19.36 -3.72 31.66
CA ASN A 29 -18.17 -4.05 30.88
C ASN A 29 -17.24 -2.82 30.80
N PHE A 30 -15.97 -3.00 31.15
CA PHE A 30 -14.95 -1.96 31.10
C PHE A 30 -13.78 -2.43 30.24
N ALA A 31 -13.18 -1.49 29.52
CA ALA A 31 -11.95 -1.74 28.78
C ALA A 31 -10.93 -0.65 29.13
N VAL A 32 -9.68 -1.06 29.30
CA VAL A 32 -8.57 -0.14 29.54
C VAL A 32 -7.93 0.18 28.20
N LEU A 33 -7.93 1.46 27.83
CA LEU A 33 -7.25 1.92 26.62
C LEU A 33 -5.75 2.02 26.91
N MET A 34 -4.98 1.06 26.44
CA MET A 34 -3.52 1.12 26.51
C MET A 34 -3.00 2.09 25.45
N ALA A 35 -2.89 3.37 25.80
CA ALA A 35 -2.07 4.28 25.04
C ALA A 35 -0.60 3.96 25.36
N HIS A 36 0.09 3.32 24.42
CA HIS A 36 1.52 3.05 24.55
C HIS A 36 2.24 4.41 24.65
N ARG A 37 2.59 4.83 25.86
CA ARG A 37 3.44 5.99 26.09
C ARG A 37 4.86 5.55 25.78
N GLU A 38 5.15 5.46 24.49
CA GLU A 38 6.46 5.15 23.95
C GLU A 38 7.49 6.04 24.62
N ILE A 39 8.57 5.42 25.07
CA ILE A 39 9.74 6.13 25.56
C ILE A 39 10.22 6.96 24.37
N LEU A 40 9.93 8.26 24.39
CA LEU A 40 10.15 9.26 23.34
C LEU A 40 11.56 9.25 22.71
N TYR A 41 12.52 8.58 23.34
CA TYR A 41 13.90 8.42 22.89
C TYR A 41 14.08 7.23 21.92
N GLU A 42 13.47 6.09 22.23
CA GLU A 42 13.58 4.87 21.41
C GLU A 42 12.75 5.00 20.12
N ASP A 43 11.57 5.62 20.24
CA ASP A 43 10.70 5.96 19.11
C ASP A 43 11.36 6.94 18.13
N ARG A 44 12.15 7.91 18.62
CA ARG A 44 12.87 8.86 17.75
C ARG A 44 13.97 8.17 16.93
N MET A 45 14.75 7.29 17.56
CA MET A 45 15.79 6.53 16.85
C MET A 45 15.19 5.54 15.86
N HIS A 46 14.09 4.88 16.23
CA HIS A 46 13.38 3.96 15.34
C HIS A 46 12.77 4.68 14.14
N LYS A 47 12.12 5.83 14.36
CA LYS A 47 11.57 6.69 13.29
C LYS A 47 12.65 7.22 12.36
N LEU A 48 13.79 7.65 12.89
CA LEU A 48 14.91 8.10 12.08
C LEU A 48 15.51 6.97 11.25
N LEU A 49 15.71 5.79 11.84
CA LEU A 49 16.18 4.60 11.10
C LEU A 49 15.23 4.23 9.97
N LEU A 50 13.93 4.13 10.25
CA LEU A 50 12.93 3.79 9.26
C LEU A 50 12.87 4.86 8.15
N SER A 51 12.98 6.14 8.50
CA SER A 51 13.04 7.24 7.53
C SER A 51 14.29 7.17 6.65
N VAL A 52 15.45 6.83 7.19
CA VAL A 52 16.69 6.73 6.41
C VAL A 52 16.63 5.54 5.46
N ILE A 53 16.19 4.37 5.95
CA ILE A 53 16.07 3.15 5.14
C ILE A 53 15.08 3.37 4.00
N THR A 54 13.92 3.98 4.27
CA THR A 54 12.92 4.27 3.24
C THR A 54 13.45 5.26 2.20
N TRP A 55 14.08 6.35 2.62
CA TRP A 55 14.61 7.35 1.69
C TRP A 55 15.72 6.79 0.80
N VAL A 56 16.69 6.08 1.38
CA VAL A 56 17.79 5.45 0.65
C VAL A 56 17.26 4.35 -0.28
N GLY A 57 16.36 3.51 0.22
CA GLY A 57 15.73 2.45 -0.57
C GLY A 57 15.00 2.99 -1.80
N ILE A 58 14.17 4.02 -1.64
CA ILE A 58 13.42 4.64 -2.74
C ILE A 58 14.35 5.26 -3.78
N VAL A 59 15.42 5.95 -3.37
CA VAL A 59 16.37 6.53 -4.32
C VAL A 59 17.06 5.44 -5.14
N ILE A 60 17.52 4.36 -4.50
CA ILE A 60 18.17 3.25 -5.18
C ILE A 60 17.19 2.57 -6.15
N SER A 61 15.96 2.30 -5.71
CA SER A 61 14.90 1.72 -6.55
C SER A 61 14.56 2.59 -7.75
N LEU A 62 14.39 3.91 -7.57
CA LEU A 62 14.14 4.84 -8.67
C LEU A 62 15.27 4.81 -9.72
N VAL A 63 16.53 4.79 -9.27
CA VAL A 63 17.69 4.69 -10.18
C VAL A 63 17.66 3.36 -10.93
N CYS A 64 17.40 2.25 -10.24
CA CYS A 64 17.30 0.93 -10.87
C CYS A 64 16.16 0.86 -11.90
N LEU A 65 14.96 1.32 -11.54
CA LEU A 65 13.79 1.33 -12.42
C LEU A 65 13.99 2.22 -13.64
N THR A 66 14.62 3.39 -13.48
CA THR A 66 14.92 4.28 -14.62
C THR A 66 15.90 3.63 -15.59
N ILE A 67 16.94 2.94 -15.10
CA ILE A 67 17.87 2.16 -15.94
C ILE A 67 17.12 1.03 -16.67
N CYS A 68 16.24 0.29 -15.98
CA CYS A 68 15.44 -0.77 -16.59
C CYS A 68 14.52 -0.23 -17.71
N ILE A 69 13.75 0.83 -17.43
CA ILE A 69 12.85 1.47 -18.40
C ILE A 69 13.65 2.00 -19.59
N SER A 70 14.79 2.65 -19.33
CA SER A 70 15.71 3.15 -20.35
C SER A 70 16.19 2.00 -21.25
N THR A 71 16.65 0.90 -20.67
CA THR A 71 17.12 -0.29 -21.39
C THR A 71 16.04 -0.86 -22.31
N PHE A 72 14.79 -1.00 -21.82
CA PHE A 72 13.66 -1.45 -22.64
C PHE A 72 13.28 -0.46 -23.76
N CYS A 73 13.45 0.84 -23.54
CA CYS A 73 13.19 1.87 -24.55
C CYS A 73 14.30 1.94 -25.62
N PHE A 74 15.57 1.80 -25.24
CA PHE A 74 16.71 1.79 -26.17
C PHE A 74 16.76 0.50 -26.99
N LEU A 75 16.43 -0.64 -26.39
CA LEU A 75 16.34 -1.93 -27.06
C LEU A 75 14.98 -2.14 -27.75
N ARG A 76 14.44 -1.08 -28.36
CA ARG A 76 13.14 -1.08 -29.06
C ARG A 76 13.05 -2.16 -30.17
N GLY A 77 14.20 -2.66 -30.63
CA GLY A 77 14.30 -3.75 -31.60
C GLY A 77 13.99 -5.17 -31.05
N ILE A 78 13.97 -5.39 -29.74
CA ILE A 78 13.67 -6.70 -29.10
C ILE A 78 12.34 -6.63 -28.34
N GLN A 79 11.33 -6.00 -28.95
CA GLN A 79 10.04 -5.79 -28.29
C GLN A 79 9.19 -7.08 -28.34
N THR A 80 9.50 -8.03 -27.46
CA THR A 80 8.69 -9.23 -27.21
C THR A 80 7.53 -8.93 -26.25
N ASP A 81 6.45 -9.71 -26.29
CA ASP A 81 5.32 -9.58 -25.36
C ASP A 81 5.75 -9.53 -23.88
N ARG A 82 6.75 -10.35 -23.52
CA ARG A 82 7.34 -10.38 -22.17
C ARG A 82 8.02 -9.06 -21.77
N ASN A 83 8.74 -8.44 -22.71
CA ASN A 83 9.40 -7.14 -22.47
C ASN A 83 8.37 -6.01 -22.31
N THR A 84 7.20 -6.13 -22.96
CA THR A 84 6.10 -5.17 -22.80
C THR A 84 5.43 -5.30 -21.42
N ILE A 85 5.28 -6.53 -20.90
CA ILE A 85 4.76 -6.78 -19.55
C ILE A 85 5.70 -6.22 -18.48
N HIS A 86 7.01 -6.55 -18.53
CA HIS A 86 7.99 -6.00 -17.60
C HIS A 86 8.06 -4.47 -17.67
N LYS A 87 7.96 -3.90 -18.88
CA LYS A 87 7.92 -2.44 -19.05
C LYS A 87 6.73 -1.82 -18.30
N ASN A 88 5.53 -2.38 -18.43
CA ASN A 88 4.35 -1.88 -17.73
C ASN A 88 4.48 -2.05 -16.20
N LEU A 89 5.05 -3.17 -15.75
CA LEU A 89 5.37 -3.41 -14.33
C LEU A 89 6.32 -2.34 -13.78
N CYS A 90 7.44 -2.09 -14.45
CA CYS A 90 8.44 -1.09 -14.04
C CYS A 90 7.84 0.32 -14.02
N ILE A 91 7.00 0.67 -15.01
CA ILE A 91 6.33 1.99 -15.05
C ILE A 91 5.37 2.16 -13.88
N ASN A 92 4.56 1.14 -13.56
CA ASN A 92 3.61 1.20 -12.44
C ASN A 92 4.33 1.36 -11.10
N LEU A 93 5.42 0.60 -10.88
CA LEU A 93 6.24 0.72 -9.67
C LEU A 93 6.93 2.08 -9.57
N PHE A 94 7.47 2.58 -10.69
CA PHE A 94 8.11 3.90 -10.73
C PHE A 94 7.13 5.01 -10.34
N ILE A 95 5.90 4.97 -10.87
CA ILE A 95 4.85 5.93 -10.51
C ILE A 95 4.46 5.79 -9.04
N ALA A 96 4.31 4.56 -8.52
CA ALA A 96 4.00 4.33 -7.12
C ALA A 96 5.07 4.94 -6.19
N GLU A 97 6.36 4.70 -6.47
CA GLU A 97 7.46 5.25 -5.68
C GLU A 97 7.53 6.77 -5.75
N LEU A 98 7.28 7.37 -6.92
CA LEU A 98 7.19 8.83 -7.04
C LEU A 98 6.03 9.41 -6.22
N ILE A 99 4.86 8.77 -6.26
CA ILE A 99 3.70 9.19 -5.47
C ILE A 99 4.00 9.07 -3.97
N PHE A 100 4.68 7.99 -3.57
CA PHE A 100 5.10 7.80 -2.18
C PHE A 100 6.08 8.89 -1.73
N LEU A 101 7.06 9.22 -2.57
CA LEU A 101 8.06 10.26 -2.30
C LEU A 101 7.41 11.65 -2.17
N ILE A 102 6.43 11.97 -3.03
CA ILE A 102 5.68 13.23 -2.94
C ILE A 102 4.76 13.23 -1.71
N GLY A 103 4.17 12.07 -1.39
CA GLY A 103 3.22 11.91 -0.29
C GLY A 103 3.83 12.02 1.09
N ILE A 104 5.07 11.56 1.29
CA ILE A 104 5.73 11.57 2.60
C ILE A 104 5.84 12.98 3.19
N ASN A 105 5.97 14.01 2.35
CA ASN A 105 6.11 15.40 2.77
C ASN A 105 4.77 16.17 2.84
N LYS A 106 3.66 15.57 2.38
CA LYS A 106 2.34 16.22 2.25
C LYS A 106 1.28 15.62 3.18
N THR A 107 1.68 14.87 4.20
CA THR A 107 0.80 14.23 5.20
C THR A 107 -0.06 15.19 6.03
N GLN A 108 0.23 16.50 5.99
CA GLN A 108 -0.50 17.53 6.73
C GLN A 108 -1.89 17.84 6.13
N TYR A 109 -2.14 17.52 4.86
CA TYR A 109 -3.40 17.82 4.19
C TYR A 109 -4.36 16.64 4.30
N GLN A 110 -5.42 16.79 5.12
CA GLN A 110 -6.41 15.75 5.42
C GLN A 110 -7.12 15.14 4.20
N ILE A 111 -7.17 15.87 3.07
CA ILE A 111 -7.79 15.40 1.82
C ILE A 111 -6.76 14.74 0.89
N VAL A 112 -5.50 15.18 0.95
CA VAL A 112 -4.46 14.71 0.02
C VAL A 112 -3.89 13.36 0.47
N CYS A 113 -3.73 13.16 1.77
CA CYS A 113 -3.26 11.90 2.36
C CYS A 113 -4.07 10.68 1.87
N PRO A 114 -5.41 10.67 1.96
CA PRO A 114 -6.18 9.53 1.50
C PRO A 114 -6.18 9.31 0.00
N ILE A 115 -6.18 10.39 -0.77
CA ILE A 115 -6.11 10.31 -2.23
C ILE A 115 -4.79 9.63 -2.63
N ILE A 116 -3.68 10.06 -2.04
CA ILE A 116 -2.36 9.46 -2.26
C ILE A 116 -2.35 7.99 -1.83
N ALA A 117 -2.92 7.65 -0.67
CA ALA A 117 -3.01 6.27 -0.22
C ALA A 117 -3.83 5.39 -1.18
N GLY A 118 -4.95 5.91 -1.71
CA GLY A 118 -5.75 5.23 -2.72
C GLY A 118 -4.99 5.01 -4.03
N PHE A 119 -4.26 6.02 -4.51
CA PHE A 119 -3.41 5.88 -5.70
C PHE A 119 -2.30 4.86 -5.48
N LEU A 120 -1.60 4.90 -4.34
CA LEU A 120 -0.58 3.91 -4.00
C LEU A 120 -1.15 2.50 -4.02
N HIS A 121 -2.31 2.30 -3.39
CA HIS A 121 -2.99 1.01 -3.37
C HIS A 121 -3.30 0.52 -4.79
N PHE A 122 -3.82 1.40 -5.66
CA PHE A 122 -4.06 1.08 -7.07
C PHE A 122 -2.78 0.63 -7.80
N PHE A 123 -1.70 1.42 -7.72
CA PHE A 123 -0.47 1.13 -8.46
C PHE A 123 0.21 -0.15 -7.97
N PHE A 124 0.18 -0.44 -6.67
CA PHE A 124 0.70 -1.71 -6.14
C PHE A 124 -0.14 -2.92 -6.58
N LEU A 125 -1.47 -2.82 -6.55
CA LEU A 125 -2.37 -3.87 -7.07
C LEU A 125 -2.18 -4.11 -8.57
N ALA A 126 -2.00 -3.02 -9.34
CA ALA A 126 -1.70 -3.11 -10.75
C ALA A 126 -0.37 -3.84 -10.98
N ALA A 127 0.70 -3.45 -10.26
CA ALA A 127 1.99 -4.12 -10.34
C ALA A 127 1.89 -5.61 -10.00
N PHE A 128 1.18 -5.97 -8.92
CA PHE A 128 0.95 -7.36 -8.54
C PHE A 128 0.20 -8.14 -9.62
N SER A 129 -0.82 -7.54 -10.22
CA SER A 129 -1.59 -8.16 -11.30
C SER A 129 -0.75 -8.39 -12.55
N TRP A 130 0.10 -7.43 -12.93
CA TRP A 130 1.06 -7.59 -14.03
C TRP A 130 2.09 -8.69 -13.76
N MET A 131 2.61 -8.77 -12.54
CA MET A 131 3.54 -9.83 -12.14
C MET A 131 2.86 -11.22 -12.14
N CYS A 132 1.61 -11.31 -11.69
CA CYS A 132 0.85 -12.56 -11.74
C CYS A 132 0.58 -13.00 -13.18
N LEU A 133 0.19 -12.08 -14.06
CA LEU A 133 0.00 -12.35 -15.48
C LEU A 133 1.28 -12.83 -16.17
N GLU A 134 2.43 -12.27 -15.80
CA GLU A 134 3.72 -12.72 -16.28
C GLU A 134 3.99 -14.17 -15.88
N GLY A 135 3.72 -14.54 -14.62
CA GLY A 135 3.82 -15.91 -14.13
C GLY A 135 2.92 -16.89 -14.89
N VAL A 136 1.67 -16.49 -15.14
CA VAL A 136 0.72 -17.29 -15.94
C VAL A 136 1.18 -17.41 -17.40
N HIS A 137 1.70 -16.33 -17.98
CA HIS A 137 2.21 -16.33 -19.35
C HIS A 137 3.43 -17.27 -19.50
N LEU A 138 4.36 -17.26 -18.55
CA LEU A 138 5.49 -18.20 -18.52
C LEU A 138 5.03 -19.65 -18.36
N TYR A 139 4.05 -19.89 -17.48
CA TYR A 139 3.48 -21.22 -17.28
C TYR A 139 2.83 -21.77 -18.57
N LEU A 140 2.04 -20.95 -19.26
CA LEU A 140 1.39 -21.36 -20.51
C LEU A 140 2.39 -21.56 -21.65
N MET A 141 3.41 -20.71 -21.77
CA MET A 141 4.50 -20.91 -22.73
C MET A 141 5.24 -22.24 -22.52
N LEU A 142 5.31 -22.72 -21.27
CA LEU A 142 5.93 -24.00 -20.94
C LEU A 142 5.01 -25.19 -21.27
N VAL A 143 3.70 -25.05 -21.06
CA VAL A 143 2.73 -26.15 -21.18
C VAL A 143 2.12 -26.28 -22.57
N GLU A 144 1.80 -25.18 -23.25
CA GLU A 144 1.19 -25.19 -24.58
C GLU A 144 2.28 -24.98 -25.65
N VAL A 145 2.74 -26.08 -26.26
CA VAL A 145 3.88 -26.06 -27.18
C VAL A 145 3.55 -25.51 -28.58
N PHE A 146 2.29 -25.51 -29.03
CA PHE A 146 1.84 -24.89 -30.28
C PHE A 146 0.30 -24.70 -30.32
N GLU A 147 -0.22 -23.48 -30.11
CA GLU A 147 -1.51 -23.00 -30.66
C GLU A 147 -1.59 -21.46 -30.59
N SER A 148 -2.43 -20.85 -31.44
CA SER A 148 -2.35 -19.44 -31.85
C SER A 148 -2.36 -18.39 -30.70
N GLU A 149 -1.19 -17.78 -30.47
CA GLU A 149 -0.94 -16.79 -29.40
C GLU A 149 -1.80 -15.51 -29.49
N TYR A 150 -2.33 -15.16 -30.66
CA TYR A 150 -2.82 -13.79 -30.92
C TYR A 150 -4.19 -13.48 -30.28
N SER A 151 -5.07 -14.49 -30.15
CA SER A 151 -6.46 -14.26 -29.69
C SER A 151 -6.57 -14.19 -28.16
N ARG A 152 -5.78 -14.99 -27.43
CA ARG A 152 -5.82 -15.07 -25.96
C ARG A 152 -5.11 -13.92 -25.25
N LYS A 153 -4.06 -13.34 -25.87
CA LYS A 153 -3.33 -12.18 -25.31
C LYS A 153 -4.25 -11.02 -24.95
N LYS A 154 -5.26 -10.73 -25.76
CA LYS A 154 -6.21 -9.63 -25.51
C LYS A 154 -7.00 -9.83 -24.21
N TYR A 155 -7.42 -11.07 -23.90
CA TYR A 155 -8.12 -11.38 -22.65
C TYR A 155 -7.21 -11.33 -21.42
N TYR A 156 -5.96 -11.78 -21.53
CA TYR A 156 -4.97 -11.63 -20.45
C TYR A 156 -4.69 -10.16 -20.13
N TYR A 157 -4.47 -9.32 -21.15
CA TYR A 157 -4.32 -7.88 -20.99
C TYR A 157 -5.56 -7.22 -20.39
N LEU A 158 -6.76 -7.67 -20.78
CA LEU A 158 -8.03 -7.16 -20.24
C LEU A 158 -8.18 -7.52 -18.75
N CYS A 159 -7.90 -8.76 -18.37
CA CYS A 159 -7.94 -9.20 -16.96
C CYS A 159 -6.91 -8.47 -16.09
N GLY A 160 -5.71 -8.19 -16.62
CA GLY A 160 -4.63 -7.49 -15.93
C GLY A 160 -4.97 -6.07 -15.49
N TYR A 161 -5.79 -5.37 -16.26
CA TYR A 161 -6.27 -4.03 -15.91
C TYR A 161 -7.65 -4.05 -15.24
N CYS A 162 -8.51 -5.01 -15.58
CA CYS A 162 -9.86 -5.11 -15.02
C CYS A 162 -9.82 -5.49 -13.54
N PHE A 163 -8.94 -6.39 -13.11
CA PHE A 163 -8.83 -6.79 -11.71
C PHE A 163 -8.38 -5.63 -10.78
N PRO A 164 -7.31 -4.88 -11.06
CA PRO A 164 -6.96 -3.68 -10.29
C PRO A 164 -8.06 -2.61 -10.30
N ALA A 165 -8.70 -2.39 -11.45
CA ALA A 165 -9.78 -1.40 -11.58
C ALA A 165 -11.02 -1.79 -10.76
N LEU A 166 -11.37 -3.08 -10.73
CA LEU A 166 -12.47 -3.60 -9.92
C LEU A 166 -12.18 -3.44 -8.43
N VAL A 167 -10.98 -3.86 -7.97
CA VAL A 167 -10.60 -3.76 -6.55
C VAL A 167 -10.62 -2.31 -6.10
N VAL A 168 -10.08 -1.38 -6.90
CA VAL A 168 -10.10 0.05 -6.56
C VAL A 168 -11.49 0.67 -6.65
N GLY A 169 -12.31 0.26 -7.62
CA GLY A 169 -13.73 0.65 -7.67
C GLY A 169 -14.47 0.25 -6.40
N ILE A 170 -14.24 -0.98 -5.91
CA ILE A 170 -14.83 -1.47 -4.66
C ILE A 170 -14.27 -0.72 -3.45
N SER A 171 -12.95 -0.52 -3.36
CA SER A 171 -12.34 0.24 -2.26
C SER A 171 -12.81 1.70 -2.20
N ALA A 172 -12.96 2.37 -3.36
CA ALA A 172 -13.49 3.72 -3.44
C ALA A 172 -14.99 3.80 -3.08
N ALA A 173 -15.76 2.76 -3.44
CA ALA A 173 -17.18 2.66 -3.10
C ALA A 173 -17.42 2.36 -1.61
N VAL A 174 -16.57 1.55 -1.00
CA VAL A 174 -16.67 1.17 0.41
C VAL A 174 -16.11 2.26 1.34
N ASP A 175 -15.05 2.96 0.94
CA ASP A 175 -14.23 3.70 1.90
C ASP A 175 -13.84 5.14 1.52
N TYR A 176 -14.73 5.88 0.84
CA TYR A 176 -14.59 7.34 0.69
C TYR A 176 -14.48 8.06 2.05
N ARG A 177 -14.99 7.45 3.14
CA ARG A 177 -15.22 8.12 4.42
C ARG A 177 -14.19 7.83 5.52
N SER A 178 -13.45 6.72 5.53
CA SER A 178 -12.44 6.44 6.57
C SER A 178 -11.05 6.99 6.26
N TYR A 179 -10.90 7.58 5.07
CA TYR A 179 -9.66 8.13 4.56
C TYR A 179 -9.43 9.58 5.03
N GLY A 180 -10.49 10.28 5.42
CA GLY A 180 -10.38 11.51 6.20
C GLY A 180 -10.21 11.17 7.67
N THR A 181 -9.13 11.64 8.29
CA THR A 181 -9.03 11.70 9.76
C THR A 181 -10.26 12.44 10.27
N ASP A 182 -11.16 11.71 10.94
CA ASP A 182 -12.26 12.33 11.66
C ASP A 182 -11.66 13.36 12.63
N LYS A 183 -12.25 14.55 12.56
CA LYS A 183 -11.90 15.71 13.37
C LYS A 183 -11.78 15.28 14.84
N SER A 184 -10.57 15.40 15.38
CA SER A 184 -10.36 15.59 16.81
C SER A 184 -9.92 17.03 17.07
#